data_AF-A0AA91ZSH1-F1
#
_entry.id   AF-A0AA91ZSH1-F1
#
_cell.length_a   1.000
_cell.length_b   1.000
_cell.length_c   1.000
_cell.angle_alpha   90.00
_cell.angle_beta   90.00
_cell.angle_gamma   90.00
#
_symmetry.space_group_name_H-M   'P 1'
#
loop_
_entity.id
_entity.type
_entity.pdbx_description
1 polymer ?
#
loop_
_entity_poly.entity_id
_entity_poly.type
_entity_poly.pdbx_seq_one_letter_code
_entity_poly.pdbx_strand_id
1 'polypeptide(L)'
;MDRIDVLTKSFIAAFGGFCGYFLGGWDLSLKILVTMAVIDYITGMIAATTLGQLKSKIGFRGIAKKVVLFLLVGVAAQLDLAFGSNSAIREATIFFFMGNELLSILENAGRMGIKLPSALTNAVEILGSKQKQDKKGDVQ
;
A
#
# COMPACT_ATOMS: atom_id res chain seq x y z
N MET A 1 34.55 -13.70 4.94
CA MET A 1 33.55 -12.79 4.34
C MET A 1 32.67 -13.57 3.36
N ASP A 2 33.25 -14.46 2.55
CA ASP A 2 32.55 -15.32 1.58
C ASP A 2 31.32 -16.09 2.11
N ARG A 3 31.38 -16.65 3.33
CA ARG A 3 30.23 -17.37 3.93
C ARG A 3 29.05 -16.45 4.25
N ILE A 4 29.32 -15.24 4.74
CA ILE A 4 28.27 -14.26 5.08
C ILE A 4 27.63 -13.74 3.80
N ASP A 5 28.42 -13.45 2.76
CA ASP A 5 27.89 -12.99 1.47
C ASP A 5 27.00 -14.03 0.81
N VAL A 6 27.39 -15.31 0.89
CA VAL A 6 26.56 -16.42 0.42
C VAL A 6 25.28 -16.52 1.25
N LEU A 7 25.35 -16.47 2.58
CA LEU A 7 24.18 -16.51 3.45
C LEU A 7 23.19 -15.38 3.15
N THR A 8 23.69 -14.15 2.98
CA THR A 8 22.87 -12.98 2.67
C THR A 8 22.21 -13.12 1.30
N LYS A 9 22.95 -13.54 0.27
CA LYS A 9 22.39 -13.77 -1.08
C LYS A 9 21.34 -14.87 -1.08
N SER A 10 21.62 -15.99 -0.42
CA SER A 10 20.68 -17.10 -0.28
C SER A 10 19.42 -16.68 0.44
N PHE A 11 19.53 -15.89 1.52
CA PHE A 11 18.37 -15.36 2.23
C PHE A 11 17.53 -14.44 1.34
N ILE A 12 18.15 -13.47 0.64
CA ILE A 12 17.44 -12.56 -0.26
C ILE A 12 16.74 -13.33 -1.39
N ALA A 13 17.41 -14.32 -1.99
CA ALA A 13 16.83 -15.14 -3.04
C ALA A 13 15.65 -15.99 -2.53
N ALA A 14 15.82 -16.66 -1.38
CA ALA A 14 14.76 -17.46 -0.78
C ALA A 14 13.56 -16.61 -0.38
N PHE A 15 13.81 -15.46 0.25
CA PHE A 15 12.77 -14.53 0.67
C PHE A 15 12.04 -13.91 -0.52
N GLY A 16 12.78 -13.45 -1.54
CA GLY A 16 12.20 -12.92 -2.77
C GLY A 16 11.38 -13.96 -3.53
N GLY A 17 11.88 -15.20 -3.61
CA GLY A 17 11.15 -16.32 -4.19
C GLY A 17 9.86 -16.62 -3.42
N PHE A 18 9.92 -16.64 -2.09
CA PHE A 18 8.74 -16.80 -1.24
C PHE A 18 7.73 -15.67 -1.43
N CYS A 19 8.17 -14.40 -1.43
CA CYS A 19 7.28 -13.26 -1.66
C CYS A 19 6.62 -13.31 -3.04
N GLY A 20 7.38 -13.66 -4.09
CA GLY A 20 6.83 -13.80 -5.44
C GLY A 20 5.76 -14.90 -5.51
N TYR A 21 5.99 -16.04 -4.86
CA TYR A 21 5.01 -17.10 -4.73
C TYR A 21 3.77 -16.66 -3.91
N PHE A 22 4.00 -16.10 -2.73
CA PHE A 22 2.93 -15.73 -1.79
C PHE A 22 2.01 -14.66 -2.36
N LEU A 23 2.56 -13.67 -3.07
CA LEU A 23 1.80 -12.58 -3.71
C LEU A 23 1.16 -12.99 -5.04
N GLY A 24 1.31 -14.24 -5.48
CA GLY A 24 0.68 -14.74 -6.71
C GLY A 24 1.36 -14.30 -8.01
N GLY A 25 2.67 -13.97 -7.97
CA GLY A 25 3.47 -13.60 -9.14
C GLY A 25 4.03 -12.17 -9.08
N TRP A 26 4.75 -11.77 -10.15
CA TRP A 26 5.31 -10.43 -10.34
C TRP A 26 4.83 -9.80 -11.65
N ASP A 27 3.52 -9.64 -11.75
CA ASP A 27 2.82 -9.16 -12.93
C ASP A 27 2.60 -7.63 -12.90
N LEU A 28 1.91 -7.10 -13.92
CA LEU A 28 1.73 -5.66 -14.09
C LEU A 28 0.91 -5.03 -12.96
N SER A 29 -0.15 -5.68 -12.49
CA SER A 29 -1.06 -5.09 -11.50
C SER A 29 -0.34 -4.90 -10.16
N LEU A 30 0.44 -5.92 -9.73
CA LEU A 30 1.26 -5.85 -8.53
C LEU A 30 2.39 -4.81 -8.66
N LYS A 31 3.06 -4.71 -9.82
CA LYS A 31 4.09 -3.67 -10.07
C LYS A 31 3.52 -2.26 -9.92
N ILE A 32 2.33 -2.02 -10.46
CA ILE A 32 1.64 -0.72 -10.34
C ILE A 32 1.35 -0.43 -8.86
N LEU A 33 0.76 -1.40 -8.13
CA LEU A 33 0.45 -1.22 -6.72
C LEU A 33 1.70 -0.93 -5.87
N VAL A 34 2.80 -1.63 -6.10
CA VAL A 34 4.10 -1.36 -5.43
C VAL A 34 4.57 0.06 -5.74
N THR A 35 4.50 0.47 -7.00
CA THR A 35 4.89 1.83 -7.42
C THR A 35 4.03 2.89 -6.73
N MET A 36 2.72 2.68 -6.66
CA MET A 36 1.80 3.58 -5.97
C MET A 36 2.08 3.65 -4.46
N ALA A 37 2.34 2.52 -3.80
CA ALA A 37 2.68 2.49 -2.38
C ALA A 37 3.98 3.25 -2.06
N VAL A 38 4.98 3.17 -2.95
CA VAL A 38 6.22 3.94 -2.84
C VAL A 38 5.96 5.43 -3.01
N ILE A 39 5.20 5.82 -4.04
CA ILE A 39 4.83 7.23 -4.28
C ILE A 39 4.03 7.79 -3.10
N ASP A 40 3.07 7.03 -2.56
CA ASP A 40 2.28 7.45 -1.41
C ASP A 40 3.17 7.70 -0.19
N TYR A 41 4.11 6.79 0.10
CA TYR A 41 5.03 6.98 1.21
C TYR A 41 5.90 8.24 1.03
N ILE A 42 6.47 8.43 -0.17
CA ILE A 42 7.30 9.60 -0.48
C ILE A 42 6.48 10.89 -0.34
N THR A 43 5.29 10.95 -0.95
CA THR A 43 4.41 12.13 -0.88
C THR A 43 3.95 12.40 0.55
N GLY A 44 3.64 11.38 1.34
CA GLY A 44 3.29 11.51 2.75
C GLY A 44 4.44 12.03 3.60
N MET A 45 5.67 11.58 3.34
CA MET A 45 6.87 12.09 4.01
C MET A 45 7.14 13.55 3.66
N ILE A 46 7.02 13.94 2.39
CA ILE A 46 7.17 15.33 1.95
C ILE A 46 6.11 16.20 2.63
N ALA A 47 4.83 15.82 2.56
CA ALA A 47 3.73 16.57 3.17
C ALA A 47 3.90 16.72 4.70
N ALA A 48 4.33 15.66 5.40
CA ALA A 48 4.60 15.72 6.83
C ALA A 48 5.77 16.66 7.16
N THR A 49 6.78 16.72 6.28
CA THR A 49 7.93 17.62 6.43
C THR A 49 7.52 19.07 6.23
N THR A 50 6.80 19.38 5.14
CA THR A 50 6.37 20.75 4.82
C THR A 50 5.42 21.33 5.86
N LEU A 51 4.65 20.48 6.55
CA LEU A 51 3.75 20.89 7.62
C LEU A 51 4.38 20.87 9.01
N GLY A 52 5.66 20.52 9.16
CA GLY A 52 6.33 20.40 10.47
C GLY A 52 5.76 19.28 11.36
N GLN A 53 5.10 18.28 10.76
CA GLN A 53 4.41 17.18 11.44
C GLN A 53 5.18 15.86 11.38
N LEU A 54 6.44 15.87 10.95
CA LEU A 54 7.31 14.69 10.93
C LEU A 54 7.45 14.09 12.33
N LYS A 55 6.81 12.95 12.55
CA LYS A 55 7.00 12.11 13.73
C LYS A 55 7.26 10.68 13.28
N SER A 56 8.33 10.07 13.76
CA SER A 56 8.72 8.69 13.42
C SER A 56 7.57 7.69 13.63
N LYS A 57 6.77 7.86 14.69
CA LYS A 57 5.57 7.05 14.96
C LYS A 57 4.52 7.13 13.83
N ILE A 58 4.36 8.29 13.19
CA ILE A 58 3.42 8.47 12.07
C ILE A 58 3.96 7.77 10.83
N GLY A 59 5.26 7.94 10.52
CA GLY A 59 5.91 7.26 9.40
C GLY A 59 5.89 5.74 9.53
N PHE A 60 6.22 5.21 10.70
CA PHE A 60 6.17 3.78 10.98
C PHE A 60 4.75 3.21 10.82
N ARG A 61 3.73 3.93 11.29
CA ARG A 61 2.33 3.53 11.09
C ARG A 61 1.95 3.54 9.61
N GLY A 62 2.51 4.44 8.81
CA GLY A 62 2.36 4.45 7.35
C GLY A 62 2.89 3.16 6.73
N ILE A 63 4.15 2.81 7.01
CA ILE A 63 4.78 1.59 6.50
C ILE A 63 4.05 0.32 6.97
N ALA A 64 3.68 0.24 8.25
CA ALA A 64 2.95 -0.91 8.79
C ALA A 64 1.64 -1.17 8.02
N LYS A 65 0.91 -0.13 7.63
CA LYS A 65 -0.30 -0.28 6.81
C LYS A 65 0.02 -0.85 5.42
N LYS A 66 1.11 -0.42 4.78
CA LYS A 66 1.52 -0.95 3.47
C LYS A 66 1.90 -2.42 3.55
N VAL A 67 2.60 -2.82 4.62
CA VAL A 67 2.92 -4.23 4.87
C VAL A 67 1.63 -5.06 4.98
N VAL A 68 0.67 -4.62 5.80
CA VAL A 68 -0.63 -5.32 5.94
C VAL A 68 -1.37 -5.39 4.61
N LEU A 69 -1.36 -4.32 3.82
CA LEU A 69 -1.94 -4.29 2.49
C LEU A 69 -1.36 -5.39 1.58
N PHE A 70 -0.04 -5.52 1.50
CA PHE A 70 0.57 -6.59 0.70
C PHE A 70 0.32 -7.99 1.28
N LEU A 71 0.22 -8.13 2.61
CA LEU A 71 -0.19 -9.39 3.21
C LEU A 71 -1.61 -9.79 2.78
N LEU A 72 -2.54 -8.83 2.71
CA LEU A 72 -3.91 -9.08 2.24
C LEU A 72 -3.94 -9.45 0.75
N VAL A 73 -3.08 -8.85 -0.08
CA VAL A 73 -2.91 -9.28 -1.48
C VAL A 73 -2.41 -10.72 -1.56
N GLY A 74 -1.46 -11.11 -0.70
CA GLY A 74 -0.98 -12.49 -0.65
C GLY A 74 -2.06 -13.47 -0.19
N VAL A 75 -2.86 -13.12 0.82
CA VAL A 75 -4.03 -13.92 1.23
C VAL A 75 -5.01 -14.07 0.06
N ALA A 76 -5.33 -12.99 -0.65
CA ALA A 76 -6.20 -13.04 -1.82
C ALA A 76 -5.65 -13.97 -2.91
N ALA A 77 -4.34 -13.95 -3.16
CA ALA A 77 -3.69 -14.87 -4.08
C ALA A 77 -3.83 -16.34 -3.66
N GLN A 78 -3.70 -16.65 -2.37
CA GLN A 78 -3.90 -18.01 -1.86
C GLN A 78 -5.37 -18.45 -1.96
N LEU A 79 -6.32 -17.51 -1.76
CA LEU A 79 -7.74 -17.79 -1.96
C LEU A 79 -8.06 -18.09 -3.43
N ASP A 80 -7.41 -17.41 -4.38
CA ASP A 80 -7.58 -17.73 -5.80
C ASP A 80 -7.14 -19.16 -6.14
N LEU A 81 -6.05 -19.64 -5.51
CA LEU A 81 -5.61 -21.02 -5.66
C LEU A 81 -6.60 -22.01 -5.03
N ALA A 82 -7.15 -21.67 -3.87
CA ALA A 82 -8.11 -22.53 -3.17
C ALA A 82 -9.47 -22.64 -3.90
N PHE A 83 -9.93 -21.56 -4.52
CA PHE A 83 -11.22 -21.51 -5.19
C PHE A 83 -11.16 -21.70 -6.71
N GLY A 84 -9.96 -21.71 -7.31
CA GLY A 84 -9.79 -21.81 -8.76
C GLY A 84 -10.30 -20.58 -9.51
N SER A 85 -10.29 -19.40 -8.88
CA SER A 85 -10.87 -18.16 -9.43
C SER A 85 -9.96 -17.40 -10.40
N ASN A 86 -8.91 -18.04 -10.92
CA ASN A 86 -8.03 -17.48 -11.96
C ASN A 86 -7.53 -16.06 -11.66
N SER A 87 -7.06 -15.82 -10.43
CA SER A 87 -6.57 -14.51 -9.94
C SER A 87 -7.63 -13.42 -9.72
N ALA A 88 -8.91 -13.69 -9.89
CA ALA A 88 -9.95 -12.66 -9.80
C ALA A 88 -9.99 -11.97 -8.42
N ILE A 89 -9.77 -12.71 -7.33
CA ILE A 89 -9.81 -12.18 -5.96
C ILE A 89 -8.57 -11.31 -5.70
N ARG A 90 -7.40 -11.77 -6.14
CA ARG A 90 -6.13 -11.03 -6.07
C ARG A 90 -6.23 -9.74 -6.86
N GLU A 91 -6.68 -9.78 -8.11
CA GLU A 91 -6.81 -8.58 -8.95
C GLU A 91 -7.80 -7.58 -8.37
N ALA A 92 -8.96 -8.03 -7.89
CA ALA A 92 -9.93 -7.16 -7.22
C ALA A 92 -9.32 -6.49 -5.97
N THR A 93 -8.56 -7.26 -5.19
CA THR A 93 -7.86 -6.77 -3.98
C THR A 93 -6.79 -5.73 -4.35
N ILE A 94 -6.00 -6.00 -5.39
CA ILE A 94 -4.98 -5.07 -5.87
C ILE A 94 -5.64 -3.78 -6.38
N PHE A 95 -6.71 -3.84 -7.18
CA PHE A 95 -7.42 -2.64 -7.66
C PHE A 95 -8.05 -1.83 -6.54
N PHE A 96 -8.64 -2.50 -5.53
CA PHE A 96 -9.14 -1.84 -4.33
C PHE A 96 -8.04 -1.05 -3.63
N PHE A 97 -6.86 -1.67 -3.46
CA PHE A 97 -5.73 -1.01 -2.84
C PHE A 97 -5.09 0.07 -3.70
N MET A 98 -5.04 -0.07 -5.03
CA MET A 98 -4.65 1.03 -5.92
C MET A 98 -5.54 2.25 -5.70
N GLY A 99 -6.86 2.06 -5.57
CA GLY A 99 -7.79 3.15 -5.23
C GLY A 99 -7.47 3.82 -3.89
N ASN A 100 -7.14 3.02 -2.87
CA ASN A 100 -6.75 3.55 -1.56
C ASN A 100 -5.43 4.32 -1.59
N GLU A 101 -4.44 3.83 -2.33
CA GLU A 101 -3.16 4.51 -2.54
C GLU A 101 -3.36 5.82 -3.32
N LEU A 102 -4.19 5.81 -4.37
CA LEU A 102 -4.53 7.02 -5.12
C LEU A 102 -5.18 8.08 -4.23
N LEU A 103 -6.15 7.69 -3.41
CA LEU A 103 -6.82 8.59 -2.46
C LEU A 103 -5.81 9.21 -1.48
N SER A 104 -4.89 8.41 -0.93
CA SER A 104 -3.86 8.87 0.00
C SER A 104 -2.87 9.85 -0.67
N ILE A 105 -2.47 9.57 -1.92
CA ILE A 105 -1.62 10.48 -2.71
C ILE A 105 -2.33 11.82 -2.96
N LEU A 106 -3.62 11.80 -3.32
CA LEU A 106 -4.41 13.00 -3.52
C LEU A 106 -4.55 13.81 -2.22
N GLU A 107 -4.78 13.13 -1.09
CA GLU A 107 -4.78 13.78 0.22
C GLU A 107 -3.44 14.48 0.52
N ASN A 108 -2.31 13.81 0.28
CA ASN A 108 -0.98 14.37 0.50
C ASN A 108 -0.71 15.57 -0.43
N ALA A 109 -1.11 15.48 -1.70
CA ALA A 109 -1.02 16.59 -2.66
C ALA A 109 -1.84 17.81 -2.20
N GLY A 110 -3.08 17.59 -1.75
CA GLY A 110 -3.92 18.66 -1.21
C GLY A 110 -3.34 19.30 0.04
N ARG A 111 -2.75 18.52 0.96
CA ARG A 111 -2.03 19.02 2.14
C ARG A 111 -0.83 19.89 1.79
N MET A 112 -0.20 19.65 0.65
CA MET A 112 0.90 20.46 0.11
C MET A 112 0.43 21.71 -0.64
N GLY A 113 -0.87 21.97 -0.73
CA GLY A 113 -1.44 23.14 -1.41
C GLY A 113 -1.54 22.97 -2.93
N ILE A 114 -1.39 21.76 -3.46
CA ILE A 114 -1.64 21.48 -4.88
C ILE A 114 -3.15 21.62 -5.13
N LYS A 115 -3.53 22.52 -6.03
CA LYS A 115 -4.93 22.76 -6.40
C LYS A 115 -5.48 21.56 -7.16
N LEU A 116 -6.28 20.75 -6.49
CA LEU A 116 -7.02 19.65 -7.11
C LEU A 116 -8.31 20.18 -7.76
N PRO A 117 -8.72 19.64 -8.92
CA PRO A 117 -10.05 19.85 -9.47
C PRO A 117 -11.15 19.52 -8.46
N SER A 118 -12.27 20.24 -8.51
CA SER A 118 -13.39 20.08 -7.56
C SER A 118 -13.89 18.64 -7.45
N ALA A 119 -13.93 17.90 -8.57
CA ALA A 119 -14.30 16.49 -8.59
C ALA A 119 -13.38 15.62 -7.70
N LEU A 120 -12.06 15.85 -7.74
CA LEU A 120 -11.10 15.10 -6.93
C LEU A 120 -11.16 15.53 -5.47
N THR A 121 -11.29 16.83 -5.18
CA THR A 121 -11.45 17.34 -3.81
C THR A 121 -12.68 16.73 -3.16
N ASN A 122 -13.83 16.73 -3.84
CA ASN A 122 -15.07 16.14 -3.33
C ASN A 122 -14.93 14.64 -3.09
N ALA A 123 -14.30 13.91 -4.01
CA ALA A 123 -14.05 12.48 -3.84
C ALA A 123 -13.18 12.21 -2.61
N VAL A 124 -12.13 13.00 -2.40
CA VAL A 124 -11.24 12.89 -1.23
C VAL A 124 -12.01 13.14 0.07
N GLU A 125 -12.83 14.19 0.11
CA GLU A 125 -13.63 14.53 1.30
C GLU A 125 -14.64 13.44 1.65
N ILE A 126 -15.39 12.93 0.67
CA ILE A 126 -16.42 11.91 0.89
C ILE A 126 -15.79 10.57 1.29
N LEU A 127 -14.76 10.12 0.59
CA LEU A 127 -14.14 8.82 0.84
C LEU A 127 -13.25 8.85 2.09
N GLY A 128 -12.51 9.94 2.29
CA GLY A 128 -11.66 10.12 3.47
C GLY A 128 -12.47 10.31 4.76
N SER A 129 -13.65 10.95 4.72
CA SER A 129 -14.52 11.09 5.89
C SER A 129 -15.15 9.75 6.31
N LYS A 130 -15.63 8.94 5.36
CA LYS A 130 -16.13 7.58 5.65
C LYS A 130 -15.07 6.70 6.31
N GLN A 131 -13.84 6.66 5.77
CA GLN A 131 -12.74 5.90 6.38
C GLN A 131 -12.38 6.33 7.81
N LYS A 132 -12.65 7.58 8.20
CA LYS A 132 -12.42 8.07 9.57
C LYS A 132 -13.59 7.75 10.50
N GLN A 133 -14.81 7.68 9.99
CA GLN A 133 -15.99 7.27 10.75
C GLN A 133 -15.97 5.77 11.05
N ASP A 134 -15.63 4.92 10.07
CA ASP A 134 -15.51 3.47 10.27
C ASP A 134 -14.49 3.15 11.37
N LYS A 135 -13.35 3.85 11.40
CA LYS A 135 -12.32 3.70 12.45
C LYS A 135 -12.76 4.15 13.85
N LYS A 136 -13.82 4.95 13.99
CA LYS A 136 -14.36 5.39 15.29
C LYS A 136 -15.51 4.53 15.79
N GLY A 137 -16.22 3.82 14.89
CA GLY A 137 -17.30 2.90 15.25
C GLY A 137 -16.80 1.60 15.87
N ASP A 138 -15.58 1.16 15.54
CA ASP A 138 -15.03 -0.15 15.96
C ASP A 138 -14.21 -0.11 17.27
N VAL A 139 -14.19 1.01 17.99
CA VAL A 139 -13.42 1.19 19.25
C VAL A 139 -14.33 1.63 20.42
N GLN A 140 -15.64 1.38 20.33
CA GLN A 140 -16.56 1.52 21.47
C GLN A 140 -17.02 0.16 21.97
#